data_AF-T1AQP5-F1
#
_entry.id   AF-T1AQP5-F1
#
_cell.length_a   1.000
_cell.length_b   1.000
_cell.length_c   1.000
_cell.angle_alpha   90.00
_cell.angle_beta   90.00
_cell.angle_gamma   90.00
#
_symmetry.space_group_name_H-M   'P 1'
#
loop_
_entity.id
_entity.type
_entity.pdbx_description
1 polymer ?
#
loop_
_entity_poly.entity_id
_entity_poly.type
_entity_poly.pdbx_seq_one_letter_code
_entity_poly.pdbx_strand_id
1 'polypeptide(L)'
;DQGYETGEINEIANMAFITGQTNRRISNKEATGYLADIVAKQGVAALSSQCVPTDPALWATDRYREFLQLRRAQLAERMNAFIQEKAGL
;
A
#
# COMPACT_ATOMS: atom_id res chain seq x y z
N ASP A 1 16.49 10.34 9.68
CA ASP A 1 15.88 9.02 9.95
C ASP A 1 14.64 9.20 10.81
N GLN A 2 13.48 8.72 10.36
CA GLN A 2 12.20 8.92 11.09
C GLN A 2 11.94 7.86 12.18
N GLY A 3 12.96 7.05 12.53
CA GLY A 3 12.88 6.08 13.62
C GLY A 3 12.09 4.82 13.30
N TYR A 4 11.85 4.51 12.02
CA TYR A 4 11.24 3.24 11.60
C TYR A 4 12.28 2.14 11.51
N GLU A 5 11.90 0.95 11.96
CA GLU A 5 12.78 -0.21 11.91
C GLU A 5 12.89 -0.76 10.49
N THR A 6 14.03 -1.37 10.16
CA THR A 6 14.24 -2.06 8.88
C THR A 6 13.14 -3.10 8.61
N GLY A 7 12.58 -3.72 9.66
CA GLY A 7 11.45 -4.63 9.56
C GLY A 7 10.17 -3.94 9.08
N GLU A 8 9.84 -2.77 9.62
CA GLU A 8 8.68 -1.98 9.20
C GLU A 8 8.83 -1.52 7.74
N ILE A 9 10.04 -1.14 7.31
CA ILE A 9 10.32 -0.65 5.95
C ILE A 9 10.17 -1.79 4.92
N ASN A 10 10.64 -3.00 5.26
CA ASN A 10 10.66 -4.15 4.37
C ASN A 10 9.46 -5.11 4.57
N GLU A 11 8.40 -4.67 5.23
CA GLU A 11 7.20 -5.48 5.45
C GLU A 11 6.37 -5.61 4.16
N ILE A 12 5.68 -6.75 3.99
CA ILE A 12 4.75 -7.00 2.88
C ILE A 12 3.69 -5.89 2.76
N ALA A 13 3.21 -5.36 3.88
CA ALA A 13 2.24 -4.28 3.90
C ALA A 13 2.81 -2.95 3.37
N ASN A 14 4.13 -2.81 3.18
CA ASN A 14 4.74 -1.68 2.51
C ASN A 14 5.08 -1.96 1.02
N MET A 15 4.95 -3.20 0.55
CA MET A 15 5.33 -3.59 -0.82
C MET A 15 4.15 -3.47 -1.80
N ALA A 16 4.43 -3.14 -3.06
CA ALA A 16 3.44 -3.14 -4.13
C ALA A 16 4.04 -3.70 -5.43
N PHE A 17 3.23 -4.38 -6.22
CA PHE A 17 3.60 -4.83 -7.55
C PHE A 17 3.49 -3.67 -8.54
N ILE A 18 4.64 -3.22 -9.03
CA ILE A 18 4.76 -2.12 -10.00
C ILE A 18 5.80 -2.45 -11.06
N THR A 19 5.73 -1.76 -12.20
CA THR A 19 6.76 -1.89 -13.23
C THR A 19 8.06 -1.22 -12.79
N GLY A 20 9.21 -1.70 -13.28
CA GLY A 20 10.51 -1.09 -12.98
C GLY A 20 10.61 0.38 -13.39
N GLN A 21 9.92 0.79 -14.46
CA GLN A 21 9.80 2.19 -14.85
C GLN A 21 9.07 3.02 -13.79
N THR A 22 7.97 2.50 -13.25
CA THR A 22 7.20 3.16 -12.20
C THR A 22 8.03 3.29 -10.92
N ASN A 23 8.74 2.23 -10.54
CA ASN A 23 9.61 2.25 -9.37
C ASN A 23 10.69 3.34 -9.47
N ARG A 24 11.38 3.43 -10.62
CA ARG A 24 12.37 4.48 -10.89
C ARG A 24 11.79 5.88 -10.88
N ARG A 25 10.54 6.05 -11.34
CA ARG A 25 9.85 7.35 -11.39
C ARG A 25 9.42 7.84 -9.99
N ILE A 26 9.04 6.90 -9.11
CA ILE A 26 8.67 7.20 -7.71
C ILE A 26 9.95 7.52 -6.92
N SER A 27 10.96 6.64 -6.97
CA SER A 27 12.24 6.83 -6.27
C SER A 27 12.03 7.19 -4.79
N ASN A 28 12.59 8.29 -4.31
CA ASN A 28 12.47 8.82 -2.95
C ASN A 28 11.39 9.92 -2.80
N LYS A 29 10.40 9.98 -3.70
CA LYS A 29 9.30 10.95 -3.58
C LYS A 29 8.39 10.58 -2.40
N GLU A 30 7.85 11.61 -1.76
CA GLU A 30 6.88 11.47 -0.67
C GLU A 30 5.59 10.76 -1.14
N ALA A 31 5.11 9.84 -0.29
CA ALA A 31 3.92 9.03 -0.55
C ALA A 31 2.67 9.86 -0.81
N THR A 32 2.43 10.90 -0.02
CA THR A 32 1.31 11.83 -0.22
C THR A 32 1.25 12.38 -1.63
N GLY A 33 2.41 12.72 -2.22
CA GLY A 33 2.47 13.27 -3.56
C GLY A 33 2.23 12.23 -4.64
N TYR A 34 3.01 11.14 -4.65
CA TYR A 34 2.91 10.18 -5.75
C TYR A 34 1.64 9.33 -5.70
N LEU A 35 1.06 9.05 -4.53
CA LEU A 35 -0.20 8.32 -4.40
C LEU A 35 -1.38 9.16 -4.91
N ALA A 36 -1.43 10.45 -4.56
CA ALA A 36 -2.44 11.37 -5.11
C ALA A 36 -2.36 11.43 -6.64
N ASP A 37 -1.14 11.51 -7.18
CA ASP A 37 -0.86 11.47 -8.62
C ASP A 37 -1.34 10.18 -9.30
N ILE A 38 -1.16 9.02 -8.63
CA ILE A 38 -1.65 7.73 -9.13
C ILE A 38 -3.17 7.73 -9.19
N VAL A 39 -3.84 8.17 -8.11
CA VAL A 39 -5.31 8.25 -8.07
C VAL A 39 -5.84 9.20 -9.14
N ALA A 40 -5.21 10.36 -9.34
CA ALA A 40 -5.61 11.32 -10.36
C ALA A 40 -5.46 10.77 -11.79
N LYS A 41 -4.41 9.97 -12.06
CA LYS A 41 -4.09 9.47 -13.41
C LYS A 41 -4.74 8.13 -13.75
N GLN A 42 -4.90 7.26 -12.76
CA GLN A 42 -5.30 5.85 -12.94
C GLN A 42 -6.56 5.48 -12.16
N GLY A 43 -7.06 6.38 -11.30
CA GLY A 43 -8.21 6.14 -10.44
C GLY A 43 -7.86 5.40 -9.16
N VAL A 44 -8.82 5.40 -8.23
CA VAL A 44 -8.70 4.77 -6.90
C VAL A 44 -8.44 3.25 -6.98
N ALA A 45 -8.93 2.60 -8.05
CA ALA A 45 -8.73 1.17 -8.30
C ALA A 45 -7.25 0.75 -8.41
N ALA A 46 -6.37 1.66 -8.85
CA ALA A 46 -4.94 1.40 -8.90
C ALA A 46 -4.33 1.13 -7.51
N LEU A 47 -4.92 1.71 -6.46
CA LEU A 47 -4.53 1.49 -5.06
C LEU A 47 -5.29 0.30 -4.46
N SER A 48 -6.63 0.30 -4.57
CA SER A 48 -7.46 -0.70 -3.89
C SER A 48 -7.25 -2.13 -4.41
N SER A 49 -6.89 -2.31 -5.69
CA SER A 49 -6.57 -3.62 -6.27
C SER A 49 -5.36 -4.31 -5.59
N GLN A 50 -4.47 -3.52 -4.97
CA GLN A 50 -3.32 -4.00 -4.21
C GLN A 50 -3.48 -3.79 -2.70
N CYS A 51 -4.73 -3.60 -2.24
CA CYS A 51 -5.08 -3.35 -0.85
C CYS A 51 -4.35 -2.13 -0.24
N VAL A 52 -3.98 -1.14 -1.06
CA VAL A 52 -3.37 0.09 -0.57
C VAL A 52 -4.47 1.01 -0.04
N PRO A 53 -4.37 1.52 1.21
CA PRO A 53 -5.27 2.52 1.74
C PRO A 53 -5.48 3.70 0.80
N THR A 54 -6.74 4.06 0.57
CA THR A 54 -7.15 5.11 -0.36
C THR A 54 -7.41 6.45 0.33
N ASP A 55 -7.39 6.47 1.67
CA ASP A 55 -7.52 7.68 2.48
C ASP A 55 -6.21 8.48 2.43
N PRO A 56 -6.22 9.71 1.86
CA PRO A 56 -5.03 10.56 1.79
C PRO A 56 -4.42 10.92 3.15
N ALA A 57 -5.22 10.92 4.23
CA ALA A 57 -4.72 11.19 5.58
C ALA A 57 -3.67 10.16 6.03
N LEU A 58 -3.74 8.93 5.51
CA LEU A 58 -2.83 7.83 5.86
C LEU A 58 -1.54 7.82 5.02
N TRP A 59 -1.42 8.67 4.01
CA TRP A 59 -0.23 8.69 3.14
C TRP A 59 0.92 9.51 3.68
N ALA A 60 0.67 10.30 4.74
CA ALA A 60 1.69 11.07 5.39
C ALA A 60 2.62 10.16 6.22
N THR A 61 3.91 10.46 6.21
CA THR A 61 4.91 9.61 6.84
C THR A 61 4.71 9.51 8.36
N ASP A 62 4.19 10.55 9.02
CA ASP A 62 3.84 10.51 10.44
C ASP A 62 2.69 9.52 10.77
N ARG A 63 1.92 9.11 9.76
CA ARG A 63 0.85 8.10 9.83
C ARG A 63 1.28 6.72 9.35
N TYR A 64 2.57 6.51 9.07
CA TYR A 64 3.07 5.28 8.45
C TYR A 64 2.66 3.99 9.18
N ARG A 65 2.67 3.99 10.52
CA ARG A 65 2.25 2.80 11.30
C ARG A 65 0.77 2.49 11.17
N GLU A 66 -0.08 3.52 11.10
CA GLU A 66 -1.52 3.36 10.87
C GLU A 66 -1.78 2.84 9.46
N PHE A 67 -1.03 3.36 8.46
CA PHE A 67 -1.05 2.84 7.10
C PHE A 67 -0.71 1.35 7.06
N LEU A 68 0.39 0.93 7.71
CA LEU A 68 0.79 -0.48 7.77
C LEU A 68 -0.28 -1.35 8.45
N GLN A 69 -0.85 -0.90 9.56
CA GLN A 69 -1.89 -1.63 10.28
C GLN A 69 -3.12 -1.88 9.40
N LEU A 70 -3.62 -0.83 8.74
CA LEU A 70 -4.79 -0.95 7.87
C LEU A 70 -4.49 -1.84 6.65
N ARG A 71 -3.30 -1.70 6.07
CA ARG A 71 -2.88 -2.50 4.91
C ARG A 71 -2.72 -3.98 5.26
N ARG A 72 -2.19 -4.31 6.45
CA ARG A 72 -2.17 -5.70 6.97
C ARG A 72 -3.56 -6.30 7.06
N ALA A 73 -4.51 -5.58 7.66
CA ALA A 73 -5.88 -6.06 7.82
C ALA A 73 -6.54 -6.33 6.45
N GLN A 74 -6.41 -5.40 5.51
CA GLN A 74 -6.97 -5.56 4.16
C GLN A 74 -6.34 -6.73 3.39
N LEU A 75 -5.02 -6.91 3.48
CA LEU A 75 -4.34 -8.04 2.84
C LEU A 75 -4.78 -9.38 3.43
N ALA A 76 -4.89 -9.48 4.76
CA ALA A 76 -5.34 -10.68 5.45
C ALA A 76 -6.78 -11.02 5.06
N GLU A 77 -7.68 -10.03 5.07
CA GLU A 77 -9.08 -10.21 4.64
C GLU A 77 -9.16 -10.70 3.19
N ARG A 78 -8.41 -10.06 2.28
CA ARG A 78 -8.41 -10.44 0.86
C ARG A 78 -7.89 -11.86 0.65
N MET A 79 -6.86 -12.26 1.39
CA MET A 79 -6.30 -13.60 1.34
C MET A 79 -7.28 -14.64 1.90
N ASN A 80 -7.90 -14.35 3.05
CA ASN A 80 -8.88 -15.24 3.66
C ASN A 80 -10.09 -15.45 2.74
N ALA A 81 -10.62 -14.38 2.14
CA ALA A 81 -11.71 -14.47 1.17
C ALA A 81 -11.32 -15.32 -0.05
N PHE A 82 -10.10 -15.15 -0.55
CA PHE A 82 -9.59 -15.99 -1.65
C PHE A 82 -9.49 -17.47 -1.26
N ILE A 83 -9.00 -17.78 -0.05
CA ILE A 83 -8.91 -19.16 0.45
C ILE A 83 -10.30 -19.76 0.61
N GLN A 84 -11.26 -19.03 1.19
CA GLN A 84 -12.65 -19.48 1.35
C GLN A 84 -13.28 -19.81 -0.02
N GLU A 85 -13.14 -18.91 -0.99
CA GLU A 85 -13.63 -19.11 -2.36
C GLU A 85 -13.06 -20.39 -2.99
N LYS A 86 -11.75 -20.65 -2.82
CA LYS A 86 -11.09 -21.84 -3.39
C LYS A 86 -11.34 -23.12 -2.61
N ALA A 87 -11.56 -23.02 -1.30
CA ALA A 87 -11.91 -24.15 -0.46
C ALA A 87 -13.39 -24.55 -0.56
N GLY A 88 -14.23 -23.70 -1.17
CA GLY A 88 -15.68 -23.91 -1.24
C GLY A 88 -16.38 -23.76 0.11
N LEU A 89 -15.82 -22.91 0.99
CA LEU A 89 -16.34 -22.58 2.32
C LEU A 89 -17.34 -21.42 2.27
#